data_AF-A0AAV9RED7-F1
#
_entry.id   AF-A0AAV9RED7-F1
#
_cell.length_a   1.000
_cell.length_b   1.000
_cell.length_c   1.000
_cell.angle_alpha   90.00
_cell.angle_beta   90.00
_cell.angle_gamma   90.00
#
_symmetry.space_group_name_H-M   'P 1'
#
loop_
_entity.id
_entity.type
_entity.pdbx_description
1 polymer ?
#
loop_
_entity_poly.entity_id
_entity_poly.type
_entity_poly.pdbx_seq_one_letter_code
_entity_poly.pdbx_strand_id
1 'polypeptide(L)'
;MWSCCWFRNMMQRSHFPFDSAATTSGWYKRGYSGAIAKKRQLLLRDRAEDCRLLNMETLKSARKDDSGEAGSDLSEQIKAATKENHIRAENTELMLSYQKGQITLPQYKVLLCSLYEIYKALEEELDRNSSHPAVAPIYFPQELSRLESLERDLEYFFGQDWKKRVIVPAATHRYEQRLRKIGKDNPELLVAHAYTRYLGDLSGGQVLGKITQKSLGLSSKEGLSFFSFPGVSSPNRFKQLYRSRMNSVELTEEEKAVVLEEAVAAFELNIQVTRQRSSRFPVRGH
;
A
#
# COMPACT_ATOMS: atom_id res chain seq x y z
N MET A 1 -6.34 -6.91 0.52
CA MET A 1 -6.01 -8.26 0.02
C MET A 1 -4.78 -8.34 -0.90
N TRP A 2 -4.39 -7.31 -1.67
CA TRP A 2 -3.15 -7.35 -2.49
C TRP A 2 -1.85 -7.44 -1.68
N SER A 3 -1.72 -6.59 -0.64
CA SER A 3 -0.71 -6.73 0.41
C SER A 3 -0.65 -8.16 0.96
N CYS A 4 -1.80 -8.83 1.18
CA CYS A 4 -1.83 -10.19 1.70
C CYS A 4 -1.33 -11.24 0.70
N CYS A 5 -1.49 -11.06 -0.62
CA CYS A 5 -0.91 -11.98 -1.61
C CYS A 5 0.60 -11.82 -1.71
N TRP A 6 1.09 -10.58 -1.75
CA TRP A 6 2.52 -10.26 -1.65
C TRP A 6 3.14 -10.83 -0.37
N PHE A 7 2.51 -10.58 0.78
CA PHE A 7 2.95 -11.03 2.10
C PHE A 7 2.86 -12.55 2.26
N ARG A 8 1.81 -13.19 1.71
CA ARG A 8 1.64 -14.65 1.76
C ARG A 8 2.68 -15.36 0.89
N ASN A 9 2.94 -14.88 -0.33
CA ASN A 9 3.99 -15.44 -1.19
C ASN A 9 5.40 -15.18 -0.66
N MET A 10 5.64 -14.01 -0.03
CA MET A 10 6.92 -13.70 0.59
C MET A 10 7.15 -14.58 1.84
N MET A 11 6.21 -14.65 2.78
CA MET A 11 6.30 -15.49 3.98
C MET A 11 6.40 -16.98 3.66
N GLN A 12 5.80 -17.45 2.57
CA GLN A 12 5.92 -18.85 2.13
C GLN A 12 7.29 -19.18 1.52
N ARG A 13 8.02 -18.19 0.98
CA ARG A 13 9.31 -18.40 0.30
C ARG A 13 10.51 -18.14 1.20
N SER A 14 10.37 -17.29 2.21
CA SER A 14 11.43 -17.04 3.19
C SER A 14 11.24 -17.93 4.41
N HIS A 15 12.06 -18.99 4.54
CA HIS A 15 12.23 -19.72 5.80
C HIS A 15 12.84 -18.78 6.84
N PHE A 16 12.00 -18.08 7.59
CA PHE A 16 12.40 -17.37 8.80
C PHE A 16 12.16 -18.31 9.99
N PRO A 17 13.20 -18.80 10.68
CA PRO A 17 13.00 -19.53 11.93
C PRO A 17 12.51 -18.53 13.00
N PHE A 18 11.30 -18.75 13.50
CA PHE A 18 10.78 -18.12 14.69
C PHE A 18 11.11 -19.06 15.86
N ASP A 19 12.11 -18.72 16.67
CA ASP A 19 12.31 -19.37 17.96
C ASP A 19 11.25 -18.84 18.95
N SER A 20 10.34 -19.71 19.38
CA SER A 20 9.45 -19.45 20.51
C SER A 20 9.77 -20.43 21.63
N ALA A 21 10.36 -19.93 22.71
CA ALA A 21 10.41 -20.62 23.99
C ALA A 21 9.82 -19.71 25.06
N ALA A 22 8.61 -20.04 25.51
CA ALA A 22 8.05 -19.55 26.76
C ALA A 22 7.15 -20.64 27.35
N THR A 23 7.69 -21.33 28.35
CA THR A 23 7.07 -22.29 29.25
C THR A 23 6.14 -21.61 30.24
N THR A 24 4.95 -22.16 30.50
CA THR A 24 4.33 -22.15 31.84
C THR A 24 3.45 -23.38 32.05
N SER A 25 3.70 -24.01 33.20
CA SER A 25 3.15 -25.25 33.77
C SER A 25 1.74 -25.11 34.37
N GLY A 26 1.06 -26.26 34.56
CA GLY A 26 -0.34 -26.40 34.99
C GLY A 26 -0.63 -26.40 36.51
N TRP A 27 -1.63 -27.22 36.89
CA TRP A 27 -2.27 -27.48 38.21
C TRP A 27 -3.53 -26.59 38.49
N TYR A 28 -4.72 -27.02 38.98
CA TYR A 28 -5.33 -28.31 39.36
C TYR A 28 -6.88 -28.18 39.57
N LYS A 29 -7.66 -29.13 39.02
CA LYS A 29 -8.91 -29.86 39.45
C LYS A 29 -10.14 -29.26 40.20
N ARG A 30 -11.30 -29.85 39.77
CA ARG A 30 -12.56 -30.29 40.47
C ARG A 30 -13.59 -29.19 40.83
N GLY A 31 -14.91 -29.30 40.60
CA GLY A 31 -15.82 -30.32 40.05
C GLY A 31 -17.21 -30.14 40.72
N TYR A 32 -18.33 -30.03 40.00
CA TYR A 32 -19.72 -30.27 40.45
C TYR A 32 -20.73 -30.00 39.31
N SER A 33 -21.83 -30.77 39.26
CA SER A 33 -23.11 -30.51 38.55
C SER A 33 -23.32 -31.11 37.14
N GLY A 34 -23.66 -32.41 37.09
CA GLY A 34 -24.17 -33.09 35.89
C GLY A 34 -25.67 -32.89 35.60
N ALA A 35 -26.44 -32.27 36.51
CA ALA A 35 -27.90 -32.12 36.34
C ALA A 35 -28.32 -30.78 35.70
N ILE A 36 -27.49 -29.73 35.77
CA ILE A 36 -27.75 -28.43 35.13
C ILE A 36 -27.38 -28.44 33.64
N ALA A 37 -26.45 -29.31 33.23
CA ALA A 37 -25.95 -29.39 31.86
C ALA A 37 -27.02 -29.85 30.84
N LYS A 38 -27.88 -30.83 31.20
CA LYS A 38 -28.89 -31.37 30.26
C LYS A 38 -30.04 -30.39 29.97
N LYS A 39 -30.50 -29.63 30.97
CA LYS A 39 -31.59 -28.64 30.77
C LYS A 39 -31.10 -27.41 29.99
N ARG A 40 -29.82 -27.06 30.13
CA ARG A 40 -29.17 -25.98 29.36
C ARG A 40 -28.94 -26.36 27.90
N GLN A 41 -28.69 -27.64 27.60
CA GLN A 41 -28.40 -28.10 26.24
C GLN A 41 -29.64 -28.21 25.34
N LEU A 42 -30.83 -28.46 25.91
CA LEU A 42 -32.10 -28.41 25.15
C LEU A 42 -32.51 -26.96 24.83
N LEU A 43 -32.46 -26.05 25.81
CA LEU A 43 -32.78 -24.62 25.62
C LEU A 43 -31.81 -23.89 24.66
N LEU A 44 -30.57 -24.37 24.54
CA LEU A 44 -29.58 -23.85 23.59
C LEU A 44 -29.79 -24.39 22.16
N ARG A 45 -30.45 -25.54 21.98
CA ARG A 45 -30.80 -26.09 20.66
C ARG A 45 -31.97 -25.35 20.04
N ASP A 46 -33.03 -25.08 20.80
CA ASP A 46 -34.21 -24.34 20.29
C ASP A 46 -33.84 -22.90 19.89
N ARG A 47 -32.99 -22.22 20.68
CA ARG A 47 -32.47 -20.88 20.31
C ARG A 47 -31.56 -20.87 19.07
N ALA A 48 -30.89 -21.98 18.77
CA ALA A 48 -30.00 -22.08 17.62
C ALA A 48 -30.76 -22.34 16.31
N GLU A 49 -31.93 -22.97 16.36
CA GLU A 49 -32.81 -23.15 15.20
C GLU A 49 -33.60 -21.87 14.87
N ASP A 50 -34.10 -21.15 15.89
CA ASP A 50 -34.73 -19.83 15.70
C ASP A 50 -33.76 -18.79 15.12
N CYS A 51 -32.50 -18.76 15.59
CA CYS A 51 -31.47 -17.88 15.01
C CYS A 51 -31.13 -18.25 13.56
N ARG A 52 -31.30 -19.52 13.15
CA ARG A 52 -31.04 -19.96 11.78
C ARG A 52 -32.15 -19.54 10.82
N LEU A 53 -33.41 -19.64 11.26
CA LEU A 53 -34.57 -19.23 10.48
C LEU A 53 -34.61 -17.70 10.31
N LEU A 54 -34.36 -16.95 11.39
CA LEU A 54 -34.21 -15.49 11.34
C LEU A 54 -33.06 -15.06 10.40
N ASN A 55 -31.92 -15.77 10.41
CA ASN A 55 -30.82 -15.47 9.48
C ASN A 55 -31.17 -15.78 8.02
N MET A 56 -31.92 -16.85 7.73
CA MET A 56 -32.31 -17.20 6.36
C MET A 56 -33.33 -16.22 5.77
N GLU A 57 -34.26 -15.71 6.58
CA GLU A 57 -35.21 -14.67 6.14
C GLU A 57 -34.52 -13.32 5.95
N THR A 58 -33.58 -12.96 6.84
CA THR A 58 -32.75 -11.75 6.69
C THR A 58 -31.85 -11.82 5.46
N LEU A 59 -31.29 -13.00 5.14
CA LEU A 59 -30.49 -13.24 3.92
C LEU A 59 -31.32 -13.29 2.63
N LYS A 60 -32.61 -13.67 2.71
CA LYS A 60 -33.54 -13.61 1.56
C LYS A 60 -34.06 -12.20 1.33
N SER A 61 -34.31 -11.43 2.40
CA SER A 61 -34.70 -10.03 2.30
C SER A 61 -33.56 -9.13 1.82
N ALA A 62 -32.31 -9.44 2.18
CA ALA A 62 -31.12 -8.74 1.69
C ALA A 62 -30.73 -9.11 0.24
N ARG A 63 -31.44 -10.05 -0.41
CA ARG A 63 -31.21 -10.46 -1.81
C ARG A 63 -32.27 -9.96 -2.79
N LYS A 64 -33.18 -9.07 -2.35
CA LYS A 64 -34.31 -8.64 -3.18
C LYS A 64 -34.40 -7.14 -3.48
N ASP A 65 -33.32 -6.39 -3.23
CA ASP A 65 -33.13 -5.04 -3.76
C ASP A 65 -31.65 -4.88 -4.15
N ASP A 66 -31.29 -5.39 -5.33
CA ASP A 66 -30.32 -4.73 -6.23
C ASP A 66 -30.25 -5.53 -7.54
N SER A 67 -31.29 -5.39 -8.35
CA SER A 67 -31.24 -5.71 -9.78
C SER A 67 -31.23 -4.40 -10.57
N GLY A 68 -30.35 -3.48 -10.16
CA GLY A 68 -29.91 -2.32 -10.92
C GLY A 68 -28.45 -2.50 -11.31
N GLU A 69 -28.10 -2.11 -12.51
CA GLU A 69 -26.77 -2.23 -13.11
C GLU A 69 -25.76 -1.29 -12.41
N ALA A 70 -25.32 -1.62 -11.20
CA ALA A 70 -24.31 -0.87 -10.46
C ALA A 70 -22.91 -1.34 -10.87
N GLY A 71 -22.26 -0.62 -11.79
CA GLY A 71 -20.85 -0.81 -12.09
C GLY A 71 -20.02 -0.76 -10.82
N SER A 72 -19.11 -1.72 -10.62
CA SER A 72 -18.29 -1.85 -9.41
C SER A 72 -17.60 -0.53 -9.03
N ASP A 73 -17.40 -0.27 -7.74
CA ASP A 73 -16.68 0.90 -7.22
C ASP A 73 -15.37 1.23 -7.98
N LEU A 74 -15.04 2.51 -8.17
CA LEU A 74 -13.79 2.94 -8.84
C LEU A 74 -12.54 2.27 -8.25
N SER A 75 -12.50 2.11 -6.92
CA SER A 75 -11.39 1.43 -6.25
C SER A 75 -11.28 -0.05 -6.54
N GLU A 76 -12.38 -0.72 -6.87
CA GLU A 76 -12.39 -2.11 -7.31
C GLU A 76 -12.05 -2.23 -8.79
N GLN A 77 -12.51 -1.30 -9.61
CA GLN A 77 -12.17 -1.24 -11.03
C GLN A 77 -10.66 -1.00 -11.24
N ILE A 78 -10.06 0.01 -10.58
CA ILE A 78 -8.61 0.26 -10.66
C ILE A 78 -7.84 -0.98 -10.22
N LYS A 79 -8.30 -1.61 -9.12
CA LYS A 79 -7.72 -2.83 -8.59
C LYS A 79 -7.77 -4.00 -9.59
N ALA A 80 -8.87 -4.14 -10.33
CA ALA A 80 -9.02 -5.19 -11.33
C ALA A 80 -8.13 -4.90 -12.55
N ALA A 81 -8.19 -3.66 -13.07
CA ALA A 81 -7.41 -3.22 -14.22
C ALA A 81 -5.89 -3.31 -14.00
N THR A 82 -5.41 -3.05 -12.78
CA THR A 82 -3.96 -3.04 -12.48
C THR A 82 -3.41 -4.38 -11.98
N LYS A 83 -4.23 -5.44 -11.96
CA LYS A 83 -3.84 -6.75 -11.41
C LYS A 83 -2.58 -7.33 -12.05
N GLU A 84 -2.51 -7.34 -13.38
CA GLU A 84 -1.36 -7.92 -14.10
C GLU A 84 -0.11 -7.06 -13.93
N ASN A 85 -0.26 -5.74 -13.98
CA ASN A 85 0.83 -4.81 -13.76
C ASN A 85 1.40 -4.93 -12.34
N HIS A 86 0.55 -5.13 -11.34
CA HIS A 86 0.99 -5.38 -9.96
C HIS A 86 1.87 -6.64 -9.89
N ILE A 87 1.44 -7.74 -10.50
CA ILE A 87 2.25 -8.99 -10.57
C ILE A 87 3.59 -8.72 -11.26
N ARG A 88 3.58 -7.98 -12.38
CA ARG A 88 4.82 -7.62 -13.09
C ARG A 88 5.74 -6.75 -12.23
N ALA A 89 5.20 -5.80 -11.47
CA ALA A 89 5.95 -4.92 -10.57
C ALA A 89 6.65 -5.71 -9.45
N GLU A 90 5.97 -6.70 -8.87
CA GLU A 90 6.54 -7.59 -7.84
C GLU A 90 7.70 -8.45 -8.35
N ASN A 91 7.77 -8.69 -9.66
CA ASN A 91 8.81 -9.49 -10.30
C ASN A 91 9.93 -8.65 -10.94
N THR A 92 10.01 -7.36 -10.62
CA THR A 92 11.15 -6.52 -11.03
C THR A 92 12.42 -6.87 -10.27
N GLU A 93 13.59 -6.63 -10.85
CA GLU A 93 14.89 -6.99 -10.25
C GLU A 93 15.04 -6.43 -8.82
N LEU A 94 14.68 -5.16 -8.62
CA LEU A 94 14.71 -4.53 -7.30
C LEU A 94 13.78 -5.23 -6.29
N MET A 95 12.56 -5.57 -6.71
CA MET A 95 11.60 -6.25 -5.82
C MET A 95 12.02 -7.69 -5.51
N LEU A 96 12.63 -8.39 -6.47
CA LEU A 96 13.24 -9.69 -6.23
C LEU A 96 14.42 -9.60 -5.25
N SER A 97 15.25 -8.54 -5.33
CA SER A 97 16.29 -8.27 -4.33
C SER A 97 15.70 -8.04 -2.94
N TYR A 98 14.58 -7.30 -2.83
CA TYR A 98 13.86 -7.15 -1.56
C TYR A 98 13.35 -8.50 -1.02
N GLN A 99 12.69 -9.31 -1.85
CA GLN A 99 12.17 -10.62 -1.44
C GLN A 99 13.28 -11.57 -0.94
N LYS A 100 14.50 -11.45 -1.49
CA LYS A 100 15.68 -12.22 -1.06
C LYS A 100 16.43 -11.59 0.12
N GLY A 101 16.06 -10.38 0.56
CA GLY A 101 16.80 -9.63 1.56
C GLY A 101 18.20 -9.21 1.10
N GLN A 102 18.38 -9.01 -0.20
CA GLN A 102 19.66 -8.70 -0.86
C GLN A 102 19.68 -7.29 -1.45
N ILE A 103 18.89 -6.36 -0.91
CA ILE A 103 18.94 -4.97 -1.34
C ILE A 103 20.28 -4.34 -0.89
N THR A 104 20.99 -3.73 -1.84
CA THR A 104 22.28 -3.07 -1.56
C THR A 104 22.11 -1.58 -1.30
N LEU A 105 23.07 -0.97 -0.59
CA LEU A 105 23.03 0.48 -0.31
C LEU A 105 22.96 1.33 -1.59
N PRO A 106 23.73 1.06 -2.66
CA PRO A 106 23.60 1.81 -3.91
C PRO A 106 22.22 1.68 -4.56
N GLN A 107 21.61 0.48 -4.56
CA GLN A 107 20.23 0.29 -5.05
C GLN A 107 19.24 1.12 -4.24
N TYR A 108 19.36 1.10 -2.91
CA TYR A 108 18.46 1.84 -2.05
C TYR A 108 18.59 3.37 -2.20
N LYS A 109 19.83 3.88 -2.32
CA LYS A 109 20.08 5.31 -2.55
C LYS A 109 19.49 5.80 -3.88
N VAL A 110 19.61 5.02 -4.96
CA VAL A 110 18.98 5.33 -6.26
C VAL A 110 17.45 5.30 -6.16
N LEU A 111 16.90 4.33 -5.42
CA LEU A 111 15.46 4.27 -5.15
C LEU A 111 14.99 5.54 -4.42
N LEU A 112 15.65 5.93 -3.33
CA LEU A 112 15.30 7.14 -2.56
C LEU A 112 15.35 8.41 -3.42
N CYS A 113 16.40 8.58 -4.22
CA CYS A 113 16.49 9.71 -5.16
C CYS A 113 15.30 9.72 -6.14
N SER A 114 14.96 8.55 -6.68
CA SER A 114 13.87 8.43 -7.64
C SER A 114 12.50 8.69 -7.00
N LEU A 115 12.28 8.16 -5.79
CA LEU A 115 11.06 8.41 -5.03
C LEU A 115 10.94 9.90 -4.69
N TYR A 116 12.01 10.57 -4.29
CA TYR A 116 11.99 12.00 -3.98
C TYR A 116 11.45 12.83 -5.15
N GLU A 117 11.98 12.68 -6.36
CA GLU A 117 11.51 13.46 -7.51
C GLU A 117 10.06 13.10 -7.89
N ILE A 118 9.65 11.82 -7.75
CA ILE A 118 8.28 11.38 -8.03
C ILE A 118 7.29 11.96 -7.02
N TYR A 119 7.58 11.85 -5.71
CA TYR A 119 6.68 12.38 -4.67
C TYR A 119 6.67 13.90 -4.67
N LYS A 120 7.80 14.55 -4.93
CA LYS A 120 7.83 16.00 -5.12
C LYS A 120 6.88 16.44 -6.23
N ALA A 121 6.93 15.78 -7.39
CA ALA A 121 6.01 16.10 -8.48
C ALA A 121 4.56 15.75 -8.15
N LEU A 122 4.30 14.58 -7.55
CA LEU A 122 2.95 14.16 -7.18
C LEU A 122 2.33 15.10 -6.14
N GLU A 123 3.06 15.42 -5.07
CA GLU A 123 2.57 16.23 -3.95
C GLU A 123 2.38 17.68 -4.37
N GLU A 124 3.29 18.28 -5.14
CA GLU A 124 3.09 19.64 -5.65
C GLU A 124 1.86 19.74 -6.59
N GLU A 125 1.59 18.72 -7.41
CA GLU A 125 0.38 18.72 -8.25
C GLU A 125 -0.90 18.38 -7.48
N LEU A 126 -0.83 17.58 -6.41
CA LEU A 126 -1.96 17.38 -5.49
C LEU A 126 -2.28 18.67 -4.72
N ASP A 127 -1.27 19.40 -4.25
CA ASP A 127 -1.43 20.69 -3.57
C ASP A 127 -2.07 21.72 -4.50
N ARG A 128 -1.53 21.84 -5.74
CA ARG A 128 -2.06 22.73 -6.79
C ARG A 128 -3.53 22.46 -7.08
N ASN A 129 -3.93 21.20 -7.09
CA ASN A 129 -5.29 20.75 -7.44
C ASN A 129 -6.13 20.36 -6.21
N SER A 130 -5.74 20.79 -5.01
CA SER A 130 -6.38 20.37 -3.75
C SER A 130 -7.87 20.71 -3.66
N SER A 131 -8.34 21.73 -4.40
CA SER A 131 -9.76 22.11 -4.51
C SER A 131 -10.49 21.47 -5.70
N HIS A 132 -9.80 20.72 -6.56
CA HIS A 132 -10.43 20.08 -7.72
C HIS A 132 -11.38 18.97 -7.25
N PRO A 133 -12.61 18.85 -7.80
CA PRO A 133 -13.62 17.89 -7.31
C PRO A 133 -13.15 16.43 -7.26
N ALA A 134 -12.29 16.02 -8.20
CA ALA A 134 -11.73 14.66 -8.21
C ALA A 134 -10.56 14.46 -7.23
N VAL A 135 -9.86 15.52 -6.82
CA VAL A 135 -8.66 15.43 -5.98
C VAL A 135 -8.99 15.70 -4.51
N ALA A 136 -9.87 16.67 -4.23
CA ALA A 136 -10.24 17.06 -2.88
C ALA A 136 -10.65 15.88 -1.98
N PRO A 137 -11.42 14.86 -2.44
CA PRO A 137 -11.79 13.73 -1.61
C PRO A 137 -10.61 12.87 -1.13
N ILE A 138 -9.53 12.81 -1.92
CA ILE A 138 -8.35 11.97 -1.66
C ILE A 138 -7.15 12.76 -1.10
N TYR A 139 -7.31 14.06 -0.85
CA TYR A 139 -6.24 14.94 -0.42
C TYR A 139 -6.01 14.84 1.11
N PHE A 140 -5.01 14.04 1.49
CA PHE A 140 -4.62 13.75 2.89
C PHE A 140 -3.14 14.05 3.16
N PRO A 141 -2.69 15.32 3.07
CA PRO A 141 -1.27 15.65 3.16
C PRO A 141 -0.69 15.33 4.54
N GLN A 142 -1.43 15.53 5.63
CA GLN A 142 -0.93 15.25 6.99
C GLN A 142 -0.64 13.76 7.22
N GLU A 143 -1.41 12.87 6.60
CA GLU A 143 -1.27 11.43 6.74
C GLU A 143 -0.33 10.82 5.71
N LEU A 144 -0.34 11.32 4.46
CA LEU A 144 0.26 10.67 3.31
C LEU A 144 1.49 11.34 2.73
N SER A 145 1.73 12.64 2.95
CA SER A 145 2.90 13.31 2.34
C SER A 145 4.20 12.63 2.75
N ARG A 146 5.06 12.38 1.77
CA ARG A 146 6.32 11.64 1.88
C ARG A 146 7.53 12.54 1.74
N LEU A 147 7.38 13.75 1.21
CA LEU A 147 8.51 14.62 0.87
C LEU A 147 9.46 14.83 2.05
N GLU A 148 8.96 15.30 3.20
CA GLU A 148 9.80 15.51 4.40
C GLU A 148 10.48 14.22 4.89
N SER A 149 9.82 13.07 4.74
CA SER A 149 10.41 11.78 5.12
C SER A 149 11.53 11.36 4.17
N LEU A 150 11.36 11.61 2.87
CA LEU A 150 12.37 11.36 1.85
C LEU A 150 13.55 12.32 1.98
N GLU A 151 13.33 13.59 2.30
CA GLU A 151 14.41 14.55 2.55
C GLU A 151 15.27 14.13 3.74
N ARG A 152 14.67 13.69 4.85
CA ARG A 152 15.40 13.15 6.01
C ARG A 152 16.21 11.90 5.67
N ASP A 153 15.65 10.99 4.87
CA ASP A 153 16.36 9.78 4.47
C ASP A 153 17.52 10.09 3.50
N LEU A 154 17.33 11.03 2.59
CA LEU A 154 18.38 11.49 1.68
C LEU A 154 19.50 12.20 2.42
N GLU A 155 19.17 13.07 3.38
CA GLU A 155 20.17 13.72 4.24
C GLU A 155 20.98 12.70 5.04
N TYR A 156 20.34 11.66 5.57
CA TYR A 156 21.03 10.57 6.29
C TYR A 156 22.08 9.87 5.40
N PHE A 157 21.75 9.55 4.15
CA PHE A 157 22.66 8.80 3.27
C PHE A 157 23.65 9.64 2.46
N PHE A 158 23.38 10.93 2.24
CA PHE A 158 24.16 11.80 1.36
C PHE A 158 24.71 13.06 2.05
N GLY A 159 24.33 13.32 3.30
CA GLY A 159 24.68 14.52 4.07
C GLY A 159 23.85 15.76 3.71
N GLN A 160 24.16 16.90 4.33
CA GLN A 160 23.42 18.17 4.16
C GLN A 160 23.32 18.65 2.70
N ASP A 161 24.33 18.36 1.89
CA ASP A 161 24.37 18.71 0.46
C ASP A 161 23.68 17.67 -0.46
N TRP A 162 22.81 16.82 0.09
CA TRP A 162 22.19 15.72 -0.67
C TRP A 162 21.50 16.20 -1.95
N LYS A 163 20.88 17.38 -1.96
CA LYS A 163 20.19 17.97 -3.14
C LYS A 163 21.11 18.10 -4.36
N LYS A 164 22.41 18.37 -4.16
CA LYS A 164 23.40 18.48 -5.25
C LYS A 164 23.86 17.12 -5.79
N ARG A 165 23.48 16.03 -5.10
CA ARG A 165 23.93 14.65 -5.36
C ARG A 165 22.81 13.75 -5.84
N VAL A 166 21.57 14.25 -5.85
CA VAL A 166 20.42 13.57 -6.44
C VAL A 166 20.68 13.45 -7.93
N ILE A 167 20.95 12.23 -8.37
CA ILE A 167 21.03 11.86 -9.78
C ILE A 167 20.00 10.77 -9.96
N VAL A 168 18.95 11.10 -10.72
CA VAL A 168 17.88 10.15 -11.00
C VAL A 168 17.99 9.62 -12.43
N PRO A 169 17.53 8.39 -12.66
CA PRO A 169 17.50 7.83 -14.00
C PRO A 169 16.45 8.48 -14.90
N ALA A 170 16.60 8.31 -16.23
CA ALA A 170 15.67 8.85 -17.21
C ALA A 170 14.20 8.40 -17.04
N ALA A 171 13.93 7.20 -16.50
CA ALA A 171 12.55 6.79 -16.23
C ALA A 171 11.89 7.60 -15.11
N THR A 172 12.67 8.04 -14.12
CA THR A 172 12.17 8.93 -13.05
C THR A 172 11.71 10.25 -13.63
N HIS A 173 12.52 10.86 -14.51
CA HIS A 173 12.13 12.09 -15.22
C HIS A 173 10.88 11.90 -16.08
N ARG A 174 10.72 10.76 -16.76
CA ARG A 174 9.48 10.47 -17.50
C ARG A 174 8.26 10.39 -16.60
N TYR A 175 8.41 9.77 -15.42
CA TYR A 175 7.33 9.72 -14.44
C TYR A 175 7.01 11.13 -13.94
N GLU A 176 8.01 11.86 -13.45
CA GLU A 176 7.88 13.25 -13.01
C GLU A 176 7.16 14.12 -14.06
N GLN A 177 7.60 14.08 -15.32
CA GLN A 177 6.98 14.80 -16.43
C GLN A 177 5.52 14.41 -16.67
N ARG A 178 5.18 13.13 -16.54
CA ARG A 178 3.78 12.67 -16.66
C ARG A 178 2.92 13.27 -15.56
N LEU A 179 3.38 13.24 -14.31
CA LEU A 179 2.68 13.82 -13.16
C LEU A 179 2.43 15.32 -13.35
N ARG A 180 3.46 16.07 -13.78
CA ARG A 180 3.31 17.51 -14.08
C ARG A 180 2.31 17.77 -15.19
N LYS A 181 2.36 16.95 -16.25
CA LYS A 181 1.46 17.10 -17.39
C LYS A 181 0.01 16.90 -16.97
N ILE A 182 -0.30 15.79 -16.29
CA ILE A 182 -1.68 15.52 -15.87
C ILE A 182 -2.14 16.48 -14.77
N GLY A 183 -1.26 16.87 -13.84
CA GLY A 183 -1.63 17.85 -12.80
C GLY A 183 -2.02 19.21 -13.39
N LYS A 184 -1.47 19.57 -14.55
CA LYS A 184 -1.83 20.79 -15.27
C LYS A 184 -3.05 20.61 -16.18
N ASP A 185 -3.07 19.54 -16.97
CA ASP A 185 -3.99 19.40 -18.10
C ASP A 185 -5.22 18.54 -17.76
N ASN A 186 -5.10 17.59 -16.83
CA ASN A 186 -6.09 16.55 -16.49
C ASN A 186 -6.03 16.12 -15.00
N PRO A 187 -6.38 17.01 -14.05
CA PRO A 187 -6.17 16.76 -12.62
C PRO A 187 -6.91 15.54 -12.06
N GLU A 188 -8.03 15.14 -12.66
CA GLU A 188 -8.79 13.93 -12.33
C GLU A 188 -7.93 12.66 -12.38
N LEU A 189 -6.92 12.63 -13.25
CA LEU A 189 -6.01 11.51 -13.41
C LEU A 189 -5.00 11.37 -12.27
N LEU A 190 -4.82 12.41 -11.43
CA LEU A 190 -3.96 12.33 -10.24
C LEU A 190 -4.45 11.25 -9.25
N VAL A 191 -5.75 10.95 -9.25
CA VAL A 191 -6.33 9.87 -8.43
C VAL A 191 -5.66 8.53 -8.71
N ALA A 192 -5.38 8.22 -9.98
CA ALA A 192 -4.75 6.97 -10.39
C ALA A 192 -3.31 6.84 -9.83
N HIS A 193 -2.55 7.93 -9.86
CA HIS A 193 -1.18 7.96 -9.36
C HIS A 193 -1.11 7.94 -7.83
N ALA A 194 -1.94 8.74 -7.17
CA ALA A 194 -2.04 8.77 -5.72
C ALA A 194 -2.48 7.41 -5.16
N TYR A 195 -3.45 6.75 -5.80
CA TYR A 195 -3.85 5.37 -5.48
C TYR A 195 -2.67 4.40 -5.59
N THR A 196 -1.97 4.42 -6.74
CA THR A 196 -0.88 3.48 -7.04
C THR A 196 0.26 3.62 -6.05
N ARG A 197 0.64 4.86 -5.70
CA ARG A 197 1.73 5.17 -4.79
C ARG A 197 1.34 4.94 -3.32
N TYR A 198 0.39 5.72 -2.79
CA TYR A 198 0.10 5.72 -1.35
C TYR A 198 -0.46 4.40 -0.84
N LEU A 199 -1.39 3.76 -1.57
CA LEU A 199 -1.93 2.48 -1.10
C LEU A 199 -0.93 1.34 -1.24
N GLY A 200 0.01 1.44 -2.18
CA GLY A 200 1.17 0.55 -2.30
C GLY A 200 2.06 0.65 -1.07
N ASP A 201 2.44 1.87 -0.69
CA ASP A 201 3.30 2.12 0.47
C ASP A 201 2.64 1.68 1.79
N LEU A 202 1.35 2.01 1.99
CA LEU A 202 0.58 1.57 3.16
C LEU A 202 0.33 0.05 3.20
N SER A 203 0.64 -0.66 2.12
CA SER A 203 0.45 -2.10 1.99
C SER A 203 1.73 -2.89 2.22
N GLY A 204 2.87 -2.43 1.70
CA GLY A 204 4.16 -3.14 1.80
C GLY A 204 5.25 -2.39 2.55
N GLY A 205 5.10 -1.09 2.77
CA GLY A 205 6.17 -0.20 3.23
C GLY A 205 6.79 -0.63 4.55
N GLN A 206 5.99 -1.05 5.53
CA GLN A 206 6.49 -1.51 6.83
C GLN A 206 7.38 -2.76 6.72
N VAL A 207 7.07 -3.66 5.79
CA VAL A 207 7.88 -4.87 5.56
C VAL A 207 9.14 -4.51 4.78
N LEU A 208 9.00 -3.71 3.73
CA LEU A 208 10.15 -3.23 2.95
C LEU A 208 11.13 -2.44 3.82
N GLY A 209 10.64 -1.64 4.76
CA GLY A 209 11.47 -0.94 5.75
C GLY A 209 12.25 -1.90 6.63
N LYS A 210 11.62 -2.95 7.18
CA LYS A 210 12.30 -3.99 7.98
C LYS A 210 13.35 -4.76 7.17
N ILE A 211 13.03 -5.11 5.92
CA ILE A 211 13.99 -5.75 5.02
C ILE A 211 15.17 -4.82 4.76
N THR A 212 14.92 -3.56 4.41
CA THR A 212 15.97 -2.56 4.17
C THR A 212 16.87 -2.41 5.38
N GLN A 213 16.28 -2.28 6.58
CA GLN A 213 17.03 -2.17 7.84
C GLN A 213 17.99 -3.34 8.01
N LYS A 214 17.49 -4.57 7.85
CA LYS A 214 18.27 -5.80 8.01
C LYS A 214 19.35 -5.92 6.93
N SER A 215 18.99 -5.73 5.66
CA SER A 215 19.90 -5.90 4.52
C SER A 215 21.04 -4.89 4.50
N LEU A 216 20.80 -3.67 4.98
CA LEU A 216 21.80 -2.61 5.03
C LEU A 216 22.55 -2.55 6.39
N GLY A 217 22.19 -3.40 7.35
CA GLY A 217 22.83 -3.42 8.67
C GLY A 217 22.62 -2.14 9.48
N LEU A 218 21.47 -1.47 9.32
CA LEU A 218 21.19 -0.21 10.03
C LEU A 218 20.86 -0.50 11.51
N SER A 219 21.58 0.18 12.41
CA SER A 219 21.40 0.06 13.86
C SER A 219 20.18 0.82 14.39
N SER A 220 19.75 1.87 13.68
CA SER A 220 18.58 2.68 14.02
C SER A 220 17.52 2.62 12.90
N LYS A 221 16.43 3.37 13.06
CA LYS A 221 15.41 3.57 12.01
C LYS A 221 15.71 4.80 11.12
N GLU A 222 16.82 5.48 11.34
CA GLU A 222 17.24 6.60 10.49
C GLU A 222 17.56 6.09 9.07
N GLY A 223 17.23 6.90 8.07
CA GLY A 223 17.29 6.47 6.67
C GLY A 223 16.14 5.56 6.23
N LEU A 224 15.11 5.35 7.06
CA LEU A 224 13.93 4.54 6.73
C LEU A 224 12.59 5.28 6.98
N SER A 225 12.66 6.59 7.11
CA SER A 225 11.52 7.46 7.42
C SER A 225 10.40 7.35 6.40
N PHE A 226 10.73 7.19 5.12
CA PHE A 226 9.77 7.02 4.02
C PHE A 226 8.74 5.91 4.31
N PHE A 227 9.17 4.82 4.94
CA PHE A 227 8.32 3.67 5.24
C PHE A 227 7.37 3.91 6.43
N SER A 228 7.56 4.99 7.19
CA SER A 228 6.77 5.34 8.38
C SER A 228 5.67 6.35 8.06
N PHE A 229 4.45 6.09 8.54
CA PHE A 229 3.30 6.98 8.37
C PHE A 229 2.80 7.43 9.74
N PRO A 230 3.44 8.43 10.39
CA PRO A 230 3.10 8.82 11.76
C PRO A 230 1.67 9.38 11.87
N GLY A 231 1.14 10.02 10.81
CA GLY A 231 -0.25 10.47 10.75
C GLY A 231 -1.28 9.34 10.58
N VAL A 232 -0.84 8.10 10.31
CA VAL A 232 -1.73 6.95 10.09
C VAL A 232 -1.66 5.98 11.26
N SER A 233 -2.64 6.04 12.15
CA SER A 233 -2.73 5.15 13.32
C SER A 233 -2.99 3.68 12.96
N SER A 234 -3.78 3.42 11.91
CA SER A 234 -4.07 2.08 11.41
C SER A 234 -4.05 2.04 9.89
N PRO A 235 -2.99 1.47 9.26
CA PRO A 235 -2.89 1.41 7.81
C PRO A 235 -4.08 0.72 7.15
N ASN A 236 -4.65 -0.32 7.78
CA ASN A 236 -5.80 -1.02 7.19
C ASN A 236 -7.07 -0.18 7.20
N ARG A 237 -7.37 0.53 8.31
CA ARG A 237 -8.52 1.43 8.38
C ARG A 237 -8.34 2.62 7.44
N PHE A 238 -7.14 3.20 7.39
CA PHE A 238 -6.86 4.31 6.49
C PHE A 238 -6.99 3.92 5.01
N LYS A 239 -6.51 2.74 4.61
CA LYS A 239 -6.73 2.23 3.25
C LYS A 239 -8.20 1.97 2.91
N GLN A 240 -9.06 1.68 3.90
CA GLN A 240 -10.50 1.56 3.69
C GLN A 240 -11.14 2.94 3.51
N LEU A 241 -10.80 3.89 4.39
CA LEU A 241 -11.20 5.29 4.28
C LEU A 241 -10.81 5.87 2.90
N TYR A 242 -9.55 5.72 2.51
CA TYR A 242 -9.06 6.24 1.23
C TYR A 242 -9.81 5.67 0.03
N ARG A 243 -10.13 4.35 0.04
CA ARG A 243 -10.96 3.74 -1.02
C ARG A 243 -12.37 4.29 -1.03
N SER A 244 -13.00 4.44 0.13
CA SER A 244 -14.33 5.02 0.25
C SER A 244 -14.37 6.46 -0.28
N ARG A 245 -13.34 7.26 0.02
CA ARG A 245 -13.20 8.63 -0.51
C ARG A 245 -12.95 8.68 -2.01
N MET A 246 -12.18 7.73 -2.52
CA MET A 246 -11.96 7.61 -3.96
C MET A 246 -13.24 7.18 -4.69
N ASN A 247 -14.07 6.33 -4.07
CA ASN A 247 -15.35 5.91 -4.64
C ASN A 247 -16.39 7.05 -4.65
N SER A 248 -16.22 8.10 -3.83
CA SER A 248 -17.10 9.28 -3.85
C SER A 248 -16.70 10.33 -4.88
N VAL A 249 -15.67 10.07 -5.69
CA VAL A 249 -15.27 10.96 -6.78
C VAL A 249 -16.26 10.79 -7.93
N GLU A 250 -16.99 11.86 -8.26
CA GLU A 250 -17.96 11.88 -9.35
C GLU A 250 -17.22 12.01 -10.70
N LEU A 251 -17.34 10.99 -11.55
CA LEU A 251 -16.73 10.91 -12.87
C LEU A 251 -17.76 10.35 -13.86
N THR A 252 -17.72 10.82 -15.12
CA THR A 252 -18.44 10.16 -16.21
C THR A 252 -17.83 8.78 -16.51
N GLU A 253 -18.54 7.94 -17.26
CA GLU A 253 -18.00 6.62 -17.64
C GLU A 253 -16.76 6.76 -18.54
N GLU A 254 -16.70 7.79 -19.38
CA GLU A 254 -15.53 8.11 -20.20
C GLU A 254 -14.34 8.52 -19.31
N GLU A 255 -14.56 9.40 -18.34
CA GLU A 255 -13.50 9.82 -17.40
C GLU A 255 -13.00 8.64 -16.55
N LYS A 256 -13.91 7.77 -16.09
CA LYS A 256 -13.52 6.53 -15.39
C LYS A 256 -12.64 5.66 -16.27
N ALA A 257 -13.00 5.44 -17.53
CA ALA A 257 -12.19 4.66 -18.46
C ALA A 257 -10.76 5.23 -18.59
N VAL A 258 -10.64 6.55 -18.75
CA VAL A 258 -9.32 7.22 -18.83
C VAL A 258 -8.54 7.10 -17.51
N VAL A 259 -9.19 7.20 -16.35
CA VAL A 259 -8.55 6.98 -15.04
C VAL A 259 -8.03 5.54 -14.89
N LEU A 260 -8.75 4.54 -15.40
CA LEU A 260 -8.30 3.15 -15.38
C LEU A 260 -7.07 2.93 -16.27
N GLU A 261 -7.07 3.50 -17.47
CA GLU A 261 -5.90 3.50 -18.36
C GLU A 261 -4.70 4.19 -17.69
N GLU A 262 -4.93 5.32 -17.02
CA GLU A 262 -3.87 6.02 -16.31
C GLU A 262 -3.34 5.21 -15.13
N ALA A 263 -4.18 4.47 -14.42
CA ALA A 263 -3.71 3.60 -13.34
C ALA A 263 -2.76 2.52 -13.87
N VAL A 264 -3.08 1.93 -15.03
CA VAL A 264 -2.18 0.99 -15.71
C VAL A 264 -0.87 1.68 -16.11
N ALA A 265 -0.93 2.89 -16.65
CA ALA A 265 0.24 3.69 -17.01
C ALA A 265 1.11 4.03 -15.78
N ALA A 266 0.49 4.40 -14.65
CA ALA A 266 1.17 4.67 -13.38
C ALA A 266 1.95 3.45 -12.89
N PHE A 267 1.39 2.24 -13.00
CA PHE A 267 2.13 1.02 -12.70
C PHE A 267 3.28 0.76 -13.69
N GLU A 268 3.07 0.99 -14.99
CA GLU A 268 4.16 0.80 -15.98
C GLU A 268 5.32 1.78 -15.73
N LEU A 269 5.03 3.04 -15.41
CA LEU A 269 6.04 4.01 -15.01
C LEU A 269 6.80 3.56 -13.76
N ASN A 270 6.08 3.05 -12.74
CA ASN A 270 6.71 2.46 -11.55
C ASN A 270 7.63 1.27 -11.91
N ILE A 271 7.19 0.38 -12.80
CA ILE A 271 7.98 -0.76 -13.28
C ILE A 271 9.25 -0.28 -13.99
N GLN A 272 9.16 0.77 -14.82
CA GLN A 272 10.32 1.32 -15.51
C GLN A 272 11.35 1.90 -14.53
N VAL A 273 10.91 2.56 -13.46
CA VAL A 273 11.80 3.09 -12.42
C VAL A 273 12.48 1.94 -11.66
N THR A 274 11.76 0.89 -11.29
CA THR A 274 12.32 -0.22 -10.50
C THR A 274 13.13 -1.25 -11.30
N ARG A 275 13.05 -1.23 -12.63
CA ARG A 275 13.86 -2.08 -13.54
C ARG A 275 15.28 -1.56 -13.76
N GLN A 276 15.62 -0.37 -13.26
CA GLN A 276 16.91 0.23 -13.56
C GLN A 276 18.04 -0.37 -12.75
N ARG A 277 19.14 -0.67 -13.45
CA ARG A 277 20.36 -1.21 -12.85
C ARG A 277 21.19 -0.11 -12.22
N SER A 278 21.54 -0.29 -10.96
CA SER A 278 22.40 0.62 -10.18
C SER A 278 23.82 0.72 -10.73
N SER A 279 24.28 -0.25 -11.52
CA SER A 279 25.65 -0.31 -12.07
C SER A 279 25.99 0.83 -13.04
N ARG A 280 25.02 1.65 -13.45
CA ARG A 280 25.24 2.84 -14.32
C ARG A 280 25.29 4.17 -13.57
N PHE A 281 25.05 4.20 -12.27
CA PHE A 281 25.06 5.44 -11.49
C PHE A 281 26.27 5.44 -10.55
N PRO A 282 27.34 6.18 -10.87
CA PRO A 282 28.45 6.32 -9.94
C PRO A 282 27.95 7.10 -8.73
N VAL A 283 27.64 6.37 -7.65
CA VAL A 283 27.59 6.97 -6.32
C VAL A 283 29.03 7.35 -6.03
N ARG A 284 29.40 8.63 -6.18
CA ARG A 284 30.71 9.10 -5.73
C ARG A 284 30.80 8.76 -4.26
N GLY A 285 31.66 7.79 -3.94
CA GLY A 285 31.91 7.33 -2.59
C GLY A 285 32.40 8.47 -1.72
N HIS A 286 31.95 8.48 -0.49
CA HIS A 286 32.65 9.13 0.61
C HIS A 286 33.53 8.09 1.29
#